data_AF-A0AAF1KTZ6-F1
#
_entry.id   AF-A0AAF1KTZ6-F1
#
_cell.length_a   1.000
_cell.length_b   1.000
_cell.length_c   1.000
_cell.angle_alpha   90.00
_cell.angle_beta   90.00
_cell.angle_gamma   90.00
#
_symmetry.space_group_name_H-M   'P 1'
#
loop_
_entity.id
_entity.type
_entity.pdbx_description
1 polymer ?
#
loop_
_entity_poly.entity_id
_entity_poly.type
_entity_poly.pdbx_seq_one_letter_code
_entity_poly.pdbx_strand_id
1 'polypeptide(L)' 'MQEKKFRESQAIAETIKTIAKRGMRPRALIEAVKLRHPSATKKEIARAAFLTVILSAEFDLDDTQALHDLAEEPRDEPE' A
#
# COMPACT_ATOMS: atom_id res chain seq x y z
N MET A 1 13.07 -18.88 -5.24
CA MET A 1 11.74 -18.37 -5.64
C MET A 1 11.17 -17.32 -4.67
N GLN A 2 11.34 -17.45 -3.35
CA GLN A 2 10.80 -16.46 -2.39
C GLN A 2 11.47 -15.08 -2.46
N GLU A 3 12.78 -15.01 -2.69
CA GLU A 3 13.49 -13.72 -2.74
C GLU A 3 13.00 -12.81 -3.88
N LYS A 4 12.63 -13.39 -5.03
CA LYS A 4 12.10 -12.63 -6.18
C LYS A 4 10.74 -11.99 -5.84
N LYS A 5 9.84 -12.75 -5.20
CA LYS A 5 8.55 -12.25 -4.72
C LYS A 5 8.69 -11.19 -3.62
N PHE A 6 9.72 -11.32 -2.79
CA PHE A 6 10.02 -10.32 -1.76
C PHE A 6 10.49 -9.00 -2.39
N ARG A 7 11.42 -9.05 -3.35
CA ARG A 7 11.87 -7.86 -4.10
C ARG A 7 10.74 -7.18 -4.88
N GLU A 8 9.84 -7.96 -5.48
CA GLU A 8 8.63 -7.41 -6.13
C GLU A 8 7.71 -6.72 -5.12
N SER A 9 7.51 -7.30 -3.94
CA SER A 9 6.70 -6.68 -2.88
C SER A 9 7.35 -5.40 -2.33
N GLN A 10 8.69 -5.36 -2.23
CA GLN A 10 9.43 -4.14 -1.87
C GLN A 10 9.30 -3.04 -2.92
N ALA A 11 9.39 -3.36 -4.21
CA ALA A 11 9.23 -2.38 -5.28
C ALA A 11 7.81 -1.77 -5.28
N ILE A 12 6.80 -2.58 -4.98
CA ILE A 12 5.42 -2.11 -4.80
C ILE A 12 5.32 -1.25 -3.52
N ALA A 13 5.97 -1.63 -2.42
CA ALA A 13 5.96 -0.88 -1.16
C ALA A 13 6.58 0.53 -1.32
N GLU A 14 7.75 0.62 -1.96
CA GLU A 14 8.36 1.91 -2.33
C GLU A 14 7.41 2.77 -3.17
N THR A 15 6.72 2.14 -4.12
CA THR A 15 5.74 2.84 -4.94
C THR A 15 4.58 3.36 -4.10
N ILE A 16 4.02 2.54 -3.20
CA ILE A 16 2.94 2.91 -2.28
C ILE A 16 3.38 4.09 -1.43
N LYS A 17 4.59 4.07 -0.85
CA LYS A 17 5.14 5.18 -0.06
C LYS A 17 5.14 6.51 -0.83
N THR A 18 5.49 6.49 -2.12
CA THR A 18 5.53 7.72 -2.93
C THR A 18 4.16 8.29 -3.34
N ILE A 19 3.12 7.46 -3.38
CA ILE A 19 1.80 7.85 -3.90
C ILE A 19 0.73 7.97 -2.82
N ALA A 20 0.90 7.26 -1.70
CA ALA A 20 -0.02 7.29 -0.58
C ALA A 20 -0.04 8.71 0.01
N LYS A 21 -1.24 9.22 0.25
CA LYS A 21 -1.49 10.53 0.84
C LYS A 21 -2.61 10.41 1.85
N ARG A 22 -2.59 11.25 2.89
CA ARG A 22 -3.71 11.37 3.84
C ARG A 22 -5.03 11.63 3.08
N GLY A 23 -6.08 10.89 3.44
CA GLY A 23 -7.41 10.98 2.81
C GLY A 23 -7.55 10.30 1.44
N MET A 24 -6.54 9.57 0.97
CA MET A 24 -6.65 8.75 -0.24
C MET A 24 -7.51 7.51 0.03
N ARG A 25 -8.45 7.18 -0.86
CA ARG A 25 -9.26 5.96 -0.73
C ARG A 25 -8.48 4.70 -1.10
N PRO A 26 -8.74 3.53 -0.45
CA PRO A 26 -8.07 2.26 -0.77
C PRO A 26 -8.14 1.87 -2.25
N ARG A 27 -9.30 2.08 -2.88
CA ARG A 27 -9.49 1.78 -4.31
C ARG A 27 -8.63 2.67 -5.20
N ALA A 28 -8.50 3.96 -4.88
CA ALA A 28 -7.66 4.89 -5.63
C ALA A 28 -6.17 4.52 -5.51
N LEU A 29 -5.75 4.06 -4.33
CA LEU A 29 -4.38 3.55 -4.14
C LEU A 29 -4.13 2.32 -5.02
N ILE A 30 -5.04 1.34 -5.03
CA ILE A 30 -4.89 0.11 -5.83
C ILE A 30 -4.76 0.43 -7.33
N GLU A 31 -5.62 1.31 -7.85
CA GLU A 31 -5.55 1.72 -9.26
C GLU A 31 -4.25 2.46 -9.58
N ALA A 32 -3.81 3.37 -8.70
CA ALA A 32 -2.55 4.09 -8.87
C ALA A 32 -1.32 3.16 -8.84
N VAL A 33 -1.33 2.14 -7.97
CA VAL A 33 -0.29 1.10 -7.94
C VAL A 33 -0.29 0.29 -9.23
N LYS A 34 -1.47 -0.13 -9.71
CA LYS A 34 -1.60 -0.93 -10.94
C LYS A 34 -1.15 -0.19 -12.19
N LEU A 35 -1.29 1.13 -12.24
CA LEU A 35 -0.73 1.93 -13.34
C LEU A 35 0.79 1.79 -13.45
N ARG A 36 1.49 1.63 -12.33
CA ARG A 36 2.96 1.46 -12.28
C ARG A 36 3.39 0.00 -12.25
N HIS A 37 2.55 -0.89 -11.71
CA HIS A 37 2.78 -2.33 -11.60
C HIS A 37 1.58 -3.10 -12.17
N PRO A 38 1.43 -3.20 -13.51
CA PRO A 38 0.25 -3.79 -14.13
C PRO A 38 0.04 -5.26 -13.77
N SER A 39 1.12 -5.98 -13.46
CA SER A 39 1.11 -7.39 -13.09
C SER A 39 0.81 -7.62 -11.60
N ALA A 40 0.74 -6.57 -10.78
CA ALA A 40 0.54 -6.70 -9.34
C ALA A 40 -0.90 -7.14 -9.01
N THR A 41 -1.02 -8.24 -8.29
CA THR A 41 -2.31 -8.71 -7.78
C THR A 41 -2.76 -7.87 -6.59
N LYS A 42 -4.08 -7.80 -6.34
CA LYS A 42 -4.61 -7.12 -5.13
C LYS A 42 -3.98 -7.62 -3.83
N LYS A 43 -3.65 -8.92 -3.75
CA LYS A 43 -2.99 -9.53 -2.58
C LYS A 43 -1.55 -9.03 -2.41
N GLU A 44 -0.81 -8.83 -3.50
CA GLU A 44 0.56 -8.28 -3.45
C GLU A 44 0.55 -6.82 -3.04
N ILE A 45 -0.39 -6.04 -3.56
CA ILE A 45 -0.57 -4.63 -3.21
C ILE A 45 -0.90 -4.49 -1.73
N ALA A 46 -1.83 -5.29 -1.21
CA ALA A 46 -2.17 -5.27 0.22
C ALA A 46 -0.97 -5.65 1.09
N ARG A 47 -0.22 -6.70 0.75
CA ARG A 47 1.00 -7.10 1.49
C ARG A 47 2.06 -5.99 1.47
N ALA A 48 2.26 -5.36 0.32
CA ALA A 48 3.21 -4.26 0.18
C ALA A 48 2.77 -3.01 0.96
N ALA A 49 1.47 -2.72 1.02
CA ALA A 49 0.94 -1.65 1.86
C ALA A 49 1.24 -1.91 3.34
N PHE A 50 0.95 -3.11 3.85
CA PHE A 50 1.31 -3.50 5.22
C PHE A 50 2.81 -3.42 5.50
N LEU A 51 3.64 -3.91 4.57
CA LEU A 51 5.09 -3.79 4.67
C LEU A 51 5.52 -2.31 4.77
N THR A 52 4.89 -1.43 4.01
CA THR A 52 5.14 0.02 4.07
C THR A 52 4.82 0.58 5.45
N VAL A 53 3.69 0.18 6.07
CA VAL A 53 3.34 0.62 7.44
C VAL A 53 4.40 0.19 8.46
N ILE A 54 4.80 -1.09 8.41
CA ILE A 54 5.79 -1.65 9.33
C ILE A 54 7.12 -0.90 9.19
N LEU A 55 7.56 -0.65 7.95
CA LEU A 55 8.80 0.06 7.67
C LEU A 55 8.71 1.56 7.99
N SER A 56 7.54 2.20 7.84
CA SER A 56 7.37 3.61 8.21
C SER A 56 7.24 3.81 9.72
N ALA A 57 6.68 2.85 10.46
CA ALA A 57 6.54 2.94 11.92
C ALA A 57 7.88 3.00 12.67
N GLU A 58 8.96 2.53 12.06
CA GLU A 58 10.32 2.66 12.60
C GLU A 58 10.96 4.04 12.32
N PHE A 59 10.39 4.87 11.41
CA PHE A 59 11.08 6.06 10.89
C PHE A 59 10.26 7.36 10.84
N ASP A 60 8.93 7.32 10.70
CA ASP A 60 8.10 8.54 10.60
C ASP A 60 6.63 8.32 11.00
N LEU A 61 6.17 9.02 12.05
CA LEU A 61 4.82 8.88 12.62
C LEU A 61 3.71 9.35 11.66
N ASP A 62 4.00 10.32 10.79
CA ASP A 62 3.00 10.90 9.89
C ASP A 62 2.63 9.94 8.74
N ASP A 63 3.61 9.21 8.20
CA ASP A 63 3.41 8.19 7.17
C ASP A 63 2.62 6.99 7.73
N THR A 64 2.95 6.57 8.96
CA THR A 64 2.23 5.50 9.66
C THR A 64 0.77 5.87 9.88
N GLN A 65 0.48 7.10 10.31
CA GLN A 65 -0.89 7.55 10.52
C GLN A 65 -1.72 7.55 9.23
N ALA A 66 -1.15 8.04 8.12
CA ALA A 66 -1.85 8.07 6.82
C ALA A 66 -2.25 6.66 6.32
N LEU A 67 -1.43 5.65 6.61
CA LEU A 67 -1.69 4.26 6.26
C LEU A 67 -2.67 3.58 7.23
N HIS A 68 -2.65 3.97 8.51
CA HIS A 68 -3.66 3.53 9.48
C HIS A 68 -5.06 4.04 9.10
N ASP A 69 -5.18 5.33 8.76
CA ASP A 69 -6.45 5.93 8.31
C ASP A 69 -7.02 5.19 7.08
N LEU A 70 -6.15 4.76 6.17
CA LEU A 70 -6.51 3.97 4.98
C LEU A 70 -7.04 2.57 5.35
N ALA A 71 -6.50 1.96 6.40
CA ALA A 71 -6.87 0.62 6.83
C ALA A 71 -8.14 0.61 7.72
N GLU A 72 -8.40 1.71 8.42
CA GLU A 72 -9.58 1.88 9.28
C GLU A 72 -10.86 2.25 8.52
N GLU A 73 -10.78 2.74 7.27
CA GLU A 73 -11.99 3.05 6.50
C GLU A 73 -12.81 1.77 6.27
N PRO A 74 -14.01 1.65 6.89
CA PRO A 74 -14.81 0.45 6.79
C PRO A 74 -15.19 0.21 5.33
N ARG A 75 -15.27 -1.07 4.94
CA ARG A 75 -15.76 -1.47 3.62
C ARG A 75 -17.27 -1.29 3.52
N ASP A 76 -17.75 -0.07 3.69
CA ASP A 76 -19.10 0.28 3.26
C ASP A 76 -19.01 0.58 1.76
N GLU A 77 -19.09 -0.48 0.95
CA GLU A 77 -19.61 -0.38 -0.41
C GLU A 77 -21.12 -0.18 -0.28
N PRO A 78 -21.69 1.01 -0.54
CA PRO A 78 -23.10 1.10 -0.82
C PRO A 78 -23.35 0.46 -2.20
N GLU A 79 -24.31 -0.46 -2.21
CA GLU A 79 -24.85 -1.19 -3.37
C GLU A 79 -25.25 -0.29 -4.54
#